data_AF-A0A1F6H3K5-F1
#
_entry.id   AF-A0A1F6H3K5-F1
#
_cell.length_a   1.000
_cell.length_b   1.000
_cell.length_c   1.000
_cell.angle_alpha   90.00
_cell.angle_beta   90.00
_cell.angle_gamma   90.00
#
_symmetry.space_group_name_H-M   'P 1'
#
loop_
_entity.id
_entity.type
_entity.pdbx_description
1 polymer ?
#
loop_
_entity_poly.entity_id
_entity_poly.type
_entity_poly.pdbx_seq_one_letter_code
_entity_poly.pdbx_strand_id
1 'polypeptide(L)'
;MLHSVLEMESQLTPRSSLYDLEDLVNQRDRITQTIATLEEGRLKMVTAYLKEKGLEPGSNLEAVAHSAPPEIGLELRALKAELLSLVEPLTELAQHNARVGQARANCFDEVHKALHRGFKRQSTYSQFGMIQKPKGSVFLTRSV
;
A
#
# COMPACT_ATOMS: atom_id res chain seq x y z
N MET A 1 11.64 4.59 -12.01
CA MET A 1 10.31 5.24 -12.09
C MET A 1 9.41 4.84 -10.93
N LEU A 2 9.17 3.55 -10.63
CA LEU A 2 8.37 3.18 -9.46
C LEU A 2 9.04 3.56 -8.13
N HIS A 3 10.35 3.31 -8.01
CA HIS A 3 11.14 3.64 -6.82
C HIS A 3 11.01 5.11 -6.42
N SER A 4 11.18 6.03 -7.39
CA SER A 4 11.03 7.46 -7.16
C SER A 4 9.61 7.85 -6.72
N VAL A 5 8.56 7.18 -7.22
CA VAL A 5 7.18 7.44 -6.79
C VAL A 5 6.97 6.99 -5.34
N LEU A 6 7.50 5.81 -4.96
CA LEU A 6 7.43 5.32 -3.59
C LEU A 6 8.27 6.17 -2.62
N GLU A 7 9.41 6.70 -3.07
CA GLU A 7 10.21 7.67 -2.31
C GLU A 7 9.45 8.98 -2.10
N MET A 8 8.81 9.50 -3.14
CA MET A 8 7.96 10.71 -3.02
C MET A 8 6.80 10.47 -2.05
N GLU A 9 6.14 9.30 -2.12
CA GLU A 9 5.08 8.91 -1.18
C GLU A 9 5.59 8.85 0.27
N SER A 10 6.80 8.33 0.50
CA SER A 10 7.44 8.26 1.82
C SER A 10 7.74 9.64 2.42
N GLN A 11 7.95 10.65 1.57
CA GLN A 11 8.27 12.02 1.97
C GLN A 11 7.02 12.87 2.23
N LEU A 12 5.82 12.36 1.90
CA LEU A 12 4.58 13.10 2.13
C LEU A 12 4.41 13.37 3.61
N THR A 13 4.25 14.64 3.96
CA THR A 13 3.98 15.05 5.34
C THR A 13 2.49 14.90 5.67
N PRO A 14 2.09 14.90 6.95
CA PRO A 14 0.68 14.93 7.33
C PRO A 14 -0.10 16.17 6.82
N ARG A 15 0.61 17.18 6.28
CA ARG A 15 0.05 18.40 5.71
C ARG A 15 -0.09 18.36 4.19
N SER A 16 0.33 17.27 3.54
CA SER A 16 0.16 17.08 2.11
C SER A 16 -1.32 17.13 1.72
N SER A 17 -1.63 17.71 0.57
CA SER A 17 -3.01 17.81 0.12
C SER A 17 -3.55 16.44 -0.34
N LEU A 18 -4.88 16.29 -0.33
CA LEU A 18 -5.52 15.08 -0.89
C LEU A 18 -5.21 14.93 -2.38
N TYR A 19 -5.08 16.03 -3.13
CA TYR A 19 -4.74 16.01 -4.54
C TYR A 19 -3.33 15.46 -4.80
N ASP A 20 -2.34 15.85 -3.99
CA ASP A 20 -0.97 15.33 -4.12
C ASP A 20 -0.91 13.81 -3.88
N LEU A 21 -1.74 13.32 -2.96
CA LEU A 21 -1.88 11.89 -2.67
C LEU A 21 -2.55 11.14 -3.82
N GLU A 22 -3.64 11.68 -4.37
CA GLU A 22 -4.34 11.09 -5.51
C GLU A 22 -3.43 11.00 -6.76
N ASP A 23 -2.65 12.04 -7.03
CA ASP A 23 -1.71 12.04 -8.15
C ASP A 23 -0.62 10.97 -8.00
N LEU A 24 -0.05 10.82 -6.80
CA LEU A 24 0.96 9.78 -6.54
C LEU A 24 0.38 8.37 -6.62
N VAL A 25 -0.84 8.17 -6.11
CA VAL A 25 -1.56 6.88 -6.24
C VAL A 25 -1.81 6.56 -7.71
N ASN A 26 -2.30 7.53 -8.49
CA ASN A 26 -2.55 7.35 -9.91
C ASN A 26 -1.28 7.00 -10.69
N GLN A 27 -0.15 7.64 -10.37
CA GLN A 27 1.15 7.32 -10.97
C GLN A 27 1.61 5.91 -10.61
N ARG A 28 1.52 5.55 -9.32
CA ARG A 28 1.87 4.21 -8.83
C ARG A 28 1.04 3.15 -9.54
N ASP A 29 -0.28 3.33 -9.61
CA ASP A 29 -1.19 2.34 -10.18
C ASP A 29 -0.96 2.14 -11.69
N ARG A 30 -0.67 3.22 -12.43
CA ARG A 30 -0.26 3.11 -13.85
C ARG A 30 1.03 2.31 -14.04
N ILE A 31 2.03 2.54 -13.19
CA ILE A 31 3.31 1.83 -13.27
C ILE A 31 3.12 0.36 -12.88
N THR A 32 2.35 0.07 -11.82
CA THR A 32 2.00 -1.29 -11.41
C THR A 32 1.26 -2.03 -12.51
N GLN A 33 0.32 -1.38 -13.18
CA GLN A 33 -0.40 -1.97 -14.32
C GLN A 33 0.58 -2.33 -15.45
N THR A 34 1.52 -1.43 -15.75
CA THR A 34 2.56 -1.67 -16.76
C THR A 34 3.42 -2.88 -16.39
N ILE A 35 3.87 -2.98 -15.14
CA ILE A 35 4.64 -4.12 -14.64
C ILE A 35 3.81 -5.41 -14.76
N ALA A 36 2.54 -5.39 -14.38
CA ALA A 36 1.65 -6.55 -14.49
C ALA A 36 1.52 -7.03 -15.94
N THR A 37 1.38 -6.12 -16.91
CA THR A 37 1.32 -6.49 -18.33
C THR A 37 2.63 -7.09 -18.85
N LEU A 38 3.77 -6.55 -18.44
CA LEU A 38 5.08 -7.09 -18.81
C LEU A 38 5.30 -8.49 -18.20
N GLU A 39 4.89 -8.68 -16.96
CA GLU A 39 4.98 -9.95 -16.26
C GLU A 39 4.07 -11.02 -16.89
N GLU A 40 2.86 -10.63 -17.28
CA GLU A 40 1.96 -11.52 -18.03
C GLU A 40 2.57 -11.93 -19.37
N GLY A 41 3.20 -10.98 -20.09
CA GLY A 41 3.95 -11.24 -21.32
C GLY A 41 5.10 -12.22 -21.09
N ARG A 42 5.90 -11.99 -20.04
CA ARG A 42 7.00 -12.88 -19.63
C ARG A 42 6.49 -14.30 -19.35
N LEU A 43 5.40 -14.44 -18.61
CA LEU A 43 4.79 -15.74 -18.30
C LEU A 43 4.31 -16.45 -19.58
N LYS A 44 3.69 -15.74 -20.52
CA LYS A 44 3.28 -16.29 -21.82
C LYS A 44 4.49 -16.80 -22.62
N MET A 45 5.58 -16.04 -22.67
CA MET A 45 6.80 -16.47 -23.36
C MET A 45 7.44 -17.69 -22.70
N VAL A 46 7.54 -17.69 -21.36
CA VAL A 46 8.10 -18.82 -20.61
C VAL A 46 7.26 -20.08 -20.80
N THR A 47 5.94 -19.98 -20.70
CA THR A 47 5.04 -21.14 -20.89
C THR A 47 5.10 -21.69 -22.31
N ALA A 48 5.19 -20.83 -23.34
CA ALA A 48 5.40 -21.26 -24.73
C ALA A 48 6.74 -21.99 -24.89
N TYR A 49 7.81 -21.46 -24.32
CA TYR A 49 9.14 -22.06 -24.38
C TYR A 49 9.19 -23.42 -23.65
N LEU A 50 8.59 -23.52 -22.46
CA LEU A 50 8.49 -24.78 -21.72
C LEU A 50 7.75 -25.84 -22.53
N LYS A 51 6.66 -25.46 -23.21
CA LYS A 51 5.89 -26.36 -24.08
C LYS A 51 6.71 -26.80 -25.31
N GLU A 52 7.46 -25.90 -25.93
CA GLU A 52 8.32 -26.22 -27.08
C GLU A 52 9.44 -27.20 -26.71
N LYS A 53 10.03 -27.02 -25.53
CA LYS A 53 11.14 -27.85 -25.03
C LYS A 53 10.69 -29.10 -24.27
N GLY A 54 9.39 -29.33 -24.11
CA GLY A 54 8.84 -30.48 -23.39
C GLY A 54 9.20 -30.50 -21.90
N LEU A 55 9.40 -29.33 -21.29
CA LEU A 55 9.74 -29.18 -19.88
C LEU A 55 8.47 -29.19 -19.00
N GLU A 56 8.60 -29.71 -17.78
CA GLU A 56 7.50 -29.80 -16.82
C GLU A 56 6.90 -28.41 -16.50
N PRO A 57 5.56 -28.27 -16.48
CA PRO A 57 4.88 -27.03 -16.12
C PRO A 57 5.09 -26.76 -14.62
N GLY A 58 5.80 -25.68 -14.30
CA GLY A 58 6.26 -25.36 -12.93
C GLY A 58 7.77 -25.16 -12.83
N SER A 59 8.49 -25.44 -13.91
CA SER A 59 9.90 -25.10 -14.07
C SER A 59 10.13 -23.60 -13.85
N ASN A 60 10.98 -23.27 -12.86
CA ASN A 60 11.35 -21.90 -12.53
C ASN A 60 12.21 -21.27 -13.66
N LEU A 61 12.43 -19.95 -13.60
CA LEU A 61 13.28 -19.25 -14.59
C LEU A 61 14.71 -19.82 -14.67
N GLU A 62 15.16 -20.49 -13.61
CA GLU A 62 16.45 -21.19 -13.59
C GLU A 62 16.46 -22.45 -14.44
N ALA A 63 15.39 -23.25 -14.42
CA ALA A 63 15.24 -24.42 -15.27
C ALA A 63 15.21 -24.00 -16.76
N VAL A 64 14.54 -22.89 -17.08
CA VAL A 64 14.59 -22.28 -18.41
C VAL A 64 16.02 -21.92 -18.79
N ALA A 65 16.75 -21.22 -17.90
CA ALA A 65 18.14 -20.82 -18.13
C ALA A 65 19.11 -22.01 -18.27
N HIS A 66 18.84 -23.17 -17.65
CA HIS A 66 19.65 -24.38 -17.82
C HIS A 66 19.40 -25.09 -19.15
N SER A 67 18.18 -24.99 -19.68
CA SER A 67 17.82 -25.59 -20.97
C SER A 67 18.18 -24.73 -22.18
N ALA A 68 18.44 -23.44 -21.96
CA ALA A 68 18.84 -22.49 -22.98
C ALA A 68 20.32 -22.67 -23.36
N PRO A 69 20.76 -22.19 -24.54
CA PRO A 69 22.18 -22.09 -24.88
C PRO A 69 22.96 -21.35 -23.77
N PRO A 70 24.21 -21.76 -23.49
CA PRO A 70 24.94 -21.29 -22.30
C PRO A 70 25.10 -19.77 -22.22
N GLU A 71 25.26 -19.09 -23.36
CA GLU A 71 25.34 -17.63 -23.44
C GLU A 71 24.03 -16.95 -22.98
N ILE A 72 22.90 -17.41 -23.52
CA ILE A 72 21.55 -16.91 -23.19
C ILE A 72 21.18 -17.27 -21.74
N GLY A 73 21.56 -18.47 -21.29
CA GLY A 73 21.33 -18.92 -19.92
C GLY A 73 22.04 -18.04 -18.88
N LEU A 74 23.27 -17.59 -19.17
CA LEU A 74 24.00 -16.65 -18.32
C LEU A 74 23.33 -15.27 -18.29
N GLU A 75 22.91 -14.76 -19.45
CA GLU A 75 22.21 -13.48 -19.54
C GLU A 75 20.88 -13.50 -18.79
N LEU A 76 20.07 -14.56 -18.93
CA LEU A 76 18.81 -14.73 -18.20
C LEU A 76 19.02 -14.76 -16.67
N ARG A 77 20.10 -15.38 -16.20
CA ARG A 77 20.45 -15.39 -14.77
C ARG A 77 20.88 -14.00 -14.28
N ALA A 78 21.66 -13.27 -15.08
CA ALA A 78 22.06 -11.91 -14.76
C ALA A 78 20.85 -10.97 -14.66
N LEU A 79 19.96 -11.01 -15.66
CA LEU A 79 18.72 -10.24 -15.66
C LEU A 79 17.78 -10.62 -14.51
N LYS A 80 17.69 -11.91 -14.15
CA LYS A 80 16.95 -12.35 -12.97
C LYS A 80 17.54 -11.75 -11.69
N ALA A 81 18.86 -11.76 -11.54
CA ALA A 81 19.53 -11.21 -10.36
C ALA A 81 19.32 -9.69 -10.25
N GLU A 82 19.39 -8.97 -11.37
CA GLU A 82 19.09 -7.54 -11.44
C GLU A 82 17.63 -7.24 -11.11
N LEU A 83 16.69 -8.04 -11.61
CA LEU A 83 15.27 -7.88 -11.28
C LEU A 83 15.03 -8.09 -9.78
N LEU A 84 15.63 -9.13 -9.18
CA LEU A 84 15.50 -9.40 -7.74
C LEU A 84 16.10 -8.28 -6.88
N SER A 85 17.26 -7.74 -7.27
CA SER A 85 17.89 -6.62 -6.55
C SER A 85 17.08 -5.33 -6.62
N LEU A 86 16.24 -5.15 -7.65
CA LEU A 86 15.32 -4.02 -7.76
C LEU A 86 14.01 -4.23 -6.98
N VAL A 87 13.50 -5.46 -6.92
CA VAL A 87 12.20 -5.78 -6.28
C VAL A 87 12.26 -5.69 -4.76
N GLU A 88 13.36 -6.12 -4.15
CA GLU A 88 13.49 -6.15 -2.68
C GLU A 88 13.39 -4.74 -2.05
N PRO A 89 14.16 -3.73 -2.49
CA PRO A 89 14.02 -2.36 -1.98
C PRO A 89 12.63 -1.75 -2.22
N LEU A 90 12.02 -2.03 -3.39
CA LEU A 90 10.67 -1.58 -3.70
C LEU A 90 9.64 -2.16 -2.74
N THR A 91 9.80 -3.43 -2.38
CA THR A 91 8.90 -4.12 -1.46
C THR A 91 9.03 -3.56 -0.05
N GLU A 92 10.25 -3.30 0.41
CA GLU A 92 10.49 -2.67 1.71
C GLU A 92 9.88 -1.27 1.80
N LEU A 93 10.11 -0.43 0.78
CA LEU A 93 9.52 0.91 0.71
C LEU A 93 7.99 0.86 0.67
N ALA A 94 7.41 -0.03 -0.14
CA ALA A 94 5.96 -0.20 -0.20
C ALA A 94 5.37 -0.63 1.15
N GLN A 95 6.01 -1.57 1.85
CA GLN A 95 5.59 -1.97 3.20
C GLN A 95 5.70 -0.83 4.20
N HIS A 96 6.76 -0.03 4.13
CA HIS A 96 6.92 1.14 4.98
C HIS A 96 5.79 2.15 4.76
N ASN A 97 5.54 2.52 3.50
CA ASN A 97 4.46 3.46 3.13
C ASN A 97 3.09 2.95 3.58
N ALA A 98 2.82 1.65 3.42
CA ALA A 98 1.56 1.04 3.89
C ALA A 98 1.40 1.14 5.42
N ARG A 99 2.45 0.90 6.20
CA ARG A 99 2.42 1.06 7.67
C ARG A 99 2.15 2.51 8.07
N VAL A 100 2.79 3.47 7.40
CA VAL A 100 2.57 4.91 7.64
C VAL A 100 1.14 5.31 7.29
N GLY A 101 0.63 4.85 6.15
CA GLY A 101 -0.76 5.06 5.72
C GLY A 101 -1.77 4.52 6.75
N GLN A 102 -1.56 3.30 7.24
CA GLN A 102 -2.41 2.69 8.26
C GLN A 102 -2.40 3.49 9.57
N ALA A 103 -1.23 3.96 10.02
CA ALA A 103 -1.12 4.78 11.22
C ALA A 103 -1.91 6.10 11.08
N ARG A 104 -1.89 6.73 9.89
CA ARG A 104 -2.69 7.93 9.60
C ARG A 104 -4.18 7.64 9.62
N ALA A 105 -4.63 6.56 8.98
CA ALA A 105 -6.03 6.14 9.00
C ALA A 105 -6.55 5.90 10.43
N ASN A 106 -5.76 5.22 11.26
CA ASN A 106 -6.10 5.00 12.67
C ASN A 106 -6.24 6.32 13.45
N CYS A 107 -5.35 7.29 13.21
CA CYS A 107 -5.43 8.62 13.82
C CYS A 107 -6.72 9.36 13.42
N PHE A 108 -7.09 9.32 12.13
CA PHE A 108 -8.35 9.89 11.67
C PHE A 108 -9.56 9.25 12.36
N ASP A 109 -9.57 7.92 12.50
CA ASP A 109 -10.63 7.21 13.20
C ASP A 109 -10.75 7.62 14.67
N GLU A 110 -9.62 7.82 15.36
CA GLU A 110 -9.60 8.27 16.75
C GLU A 110 -10.15 9.70 16.89
N VAL A 111 -9.71 10.63 16.03
CA VAL A 111 -10.20 12.00 16.01
C VAL A 111 -11.70 12.03 15.69
N HIS A 112 -12.15 11.26 14.69
CA HIS A 112 -13.56 11.16 14.34
C HIS A 112 -14.40 10.59 15.49
N LYS A 113 -13.93 9.52 16.16
CA LYS A 113 -14.59 8.97 17.35
C LYS A 113 -14.65 9.99 18.48
N ALA A 114 -13.59 10.77 18.71
CA ALA A 114 -13.54 11.81 19.73
C ALA A 114 -14.53 12.95 19.43
N LEU A 115 -14.56 13.45 18.19
CA LEU A 115 -15.51 14.44 17.72
C LEU A 115 -16.95 13.95 17.88
N HIS A 116 -17.24 12.72 17.42
CA HIS A 116 -18.59 12.15 17.51
C HIS A 116 -19.05 11.96 18.95
N ARG A 117 -18.15 11.57 19.87
CA ARG A 117 -18.41 11.56 21.32
C ARG A 117 -18.66 12.96 21.86
N GLY A 118 -17.91 13.96 21.41
CA GLY A 118 -18.08 15.38 21.77
C GLY A 118 -19.45 15.92 21.36
N PHE A 119 -19.86 15.70 20.11
CA PHE A 119 -21.19 16.10 19.62
C PHE A 119 -22.33 15.41 20.38
N LYS A 120 -22.21 14.11 20.69
CA LYS A 120 -23.20 13.39 21.53
C LYS A 120 -23.26 13.87 22.98
N ARG A 121 -22.22 14.55 23.48
CA ARG A 121 -22.14 15.07 24.85
C ARG A 121 -22.59 16.52 24.97
N GLN A 122 -23.03 17.18 23.89
CA GLN A 122 -23.59 18.51 23.99
C GLN A 122 -24.85 18.52 24.87
N SER A 123 -24.87 19.44 25.84
CA SER A 123 -26.04 19.76 26.64
C SER A 123 -27.15 20.21 25.70
N THR A 124 -28.19 19.39 25.55
CA THR A 124 -29.38 19.79 24.82
C THR A 124 -30.30 20.53 25.78
N TYR A 125 -30.59 21.80 25.47
CA TYR A 125 -31.67 22.52 26.14
C TYR A 125 -32.99 21.95 25.61
N SER A 126 -33.88 21.53 26.50
CA SER A 126 -35.25 21.20 26.11
C SER A 126 -35.98 22.45 25.63
N GLN A 127 -37.12 22.30 24.94
CA GLN A 127 -38.00 23.42 24.56
C GLN A 127 -38.44 24.30 25.76
N PHE A 128 -38.32 23.79 26.99
CA PHE A 128 -38.63 24.51 28.24
C PHE A 128 -37.38 25.15 28.90
N GLY A 129 -36.24 25.21 28.20
CA GLY A 129 -34.99 25.79 28.73
C GLY A 129 -34.28 24.93 29.77
N MET A 130 -34.70 23.68 30.00
CA MET A 130 -34.04 22.78 30.93
C MET A 130 -32.82 22.13 30.28
N ILE A 131 -31.65 22.26 30.92
CA ILE A 131 -30.43 21.56 30.52
C ILE A 131 -30.63 20.06 30.77
N GLN A 132 -30.81 19.27 29.70
CA GLN A 132 -30.73 17.82 29.83
C GLN A 132 -29.26 17.40 29.97
N LYS A 133 -28.96 16.69 31.05
CA LYS A 133 -27.61 16.23 31.35
C LYS A 133 -27.14 15.24 30.26
N PRO A 134 -25.93 15.38 29.71
CA PRO A 134 -25.37 14.34 28.85
C PRO A 134 -25.17 13.06 29.67
N LYS A 135 -25.54 11.91 29.10
CA LYS A 135 -25.36 10.60 29.74
C LYS A 135 -23.86 10.38 30.02
N GLY A 136 -23.49 10.30 31.30
CA GLY A 136 -22.10 10.07 31.75
C GLY A 136 -21.41 11.25 32.46
N SER A 137 -22.09 12.37 32.75
CA SER A 137 -21.54 13.42 33.62
C SER A 137 -21.70 13.07 35.11
N VAL A 138 -20.59 12.89 35.84
CA VAL A 138 -20.58 12.79 37.31
C VAL A 138 -20.50 14.20 37.88
N PHE A 139 -21.48 14.62 38.69
CA PHE A 139 -21.33 15.84 39.47
C PHE A 139 -20.30 15.56 40.57
N LEU A 140 -19.26 16.39 40.68
CA LEU A 140 -18.65 16.63 41.99
C LEU A 140 -19.74 17.31 42.83
N THR A 141 -20.52 16.49 43.53
CA THR A 141 -21.39 16.98 44.61
C THR A 141 -20.51 17.79 45.53
N ARG A 142 -20.83 19.08 45.67
CA ARG A 142 -20.18 20.02 46.58
C ARG A 142 -19.79 19.28 47.86
N SER A 143 -18.48 19.25 48.15
CA SER A 143 -17.98 18.94 49.49
C SER A 143 -18.70 19.87 50.45
N VAL A 144 -19.49 19.27 51.35
CA VAL A 144 -19.98 19.95 52.55
C VAL A 144 -18.81 20.05 53.52
#